data_AF-B8AGV0-F1
#
_entry.id   AF-B8AGV0-F1
#
_cell.length_a   1.000
_cell.length_b   1.000
_cell.length_c   1.000
_cell.angle_alpha   90.00
_cell.angle_beta   90.00
_cell.angle_gamma   90.00
#
_symmetry.space_group_name_H-M   'P 1'
#
loop_
_entity.id
_entity.type
_entity.pdbx_description
1 polymer ?
#
loop_
_entity_poly.entity_id
_entity_poly.type
_entity_poly.pdbx_seq_one_letter_code
_entity_poly.pdbx_strand_id
1 'polypeptide(L)'
;MLPRSRTLPPRIHDGVVVVAQNRTFAGSAMGVAVGFVTKTGDVVTPAQKVWRNLQALGDIAFAYSYSIILIEIQDTLRSPPAEARTMRKATGISVVVTSVFYLLCGCMGYAAFGDDAPGNLLTGFGFYKPYWLLDVANMAIVVHLVGAYQVYCQPLFAFVERRAERRWPNGLPGGDYDLGWIKVSVFRLAWRTCFVAVTTVVAMLLAFFNDVVGILGALGFWPLTVYFPVEMYIAHRRIRRWTTTWVGLEALSLAWLLVSLAAAVGSIAGVLLELKSYRPFRSTY
;
A
#
# COMPACT_ATOMS: atom_id res chain seq x y z
N MET A 1 -57.38 -0.59 16.20
CA MET A 1 -56.26 0.01 15.45
C MET A 1 -54.98 -0.70 15.85
N LEU A 2 -54.48 -1.60 14.99
CA LEU A 2 -53.22 -2.31 15.20
C LEU A 2 -52.04 -1.40 14.87
N PRO A 3 -50.93 -1.41 15.63
CA PRO A 3 -49.78 -0.58 15.32
C PRO A 3 -49.04 -1.16 14.10
N ARG A 4 -48.72 -0.27 13.14
CA ARG A 4 -47.94 -0.56 11.94
C ARG A 4 -46.64 -1.27 12.31
N SER A 5 -46.44 -2.43 11.70
CA SER A 5 -45.17 -3.15 11.67
C SER A 5 -44.04 -2.21 11.25
N ARG A 6 -43.04 -2.03 12.11
CA ARG A 6 -41.74 -1.49 11.71
C ARG A 6 -41.18 -2.43 10.64
N THR A 7 -41.14 -1.96 9.40
CA THR A 7 -40.42 -2.61 8.31
C THR A 7 -38.94 -2.68 8.71
N LEU A 8 -38.40 -3.88 8.84
CA LEU A 8 -36.95 -4.09 8.97
C LEU A 8 -36.22 -3.39 7.80
N PRO A 9 -35.03 -2.81 8.01
CA PRO A 9 -34.23 -2.27 6.92
C PRO A 9 -33.93 -3.39 5.90
N PRO A 10 -33.89 -3.06 4.59
CA PRO A 10 -33.67 -4.05 3.55
C PRO A 10 -32.34 -4.77 3.79
N ARG A 11 -32.38 -6.11 3.73
CA ARG A 11 -31.22 -6.97 3.84
C ARG A 11 -30.32 -6.71 2.65
N ILE A 12 -29.20 -6.05 2.90
CA ILE A 12 -28.18 -5.75 1.91
C ILE A 12 -27.49 -7.08 1.57
N HIS A 13 -27.83 -7.68 0.43
CA HIS A 13 -27.16 -8.84 -0.12
C HIS A 13 -26.11 -8.34 -1.11
N ASP A 14 -24.86 -8.84 -0.99
CA ASP A 14 -23.68 -8.70 -1.86
C ASP A 14 -23.54 -7.38 -2.63
N GLY A 15 -22.46 -6.60 -2.48
CA GLY A 15 -22.31 -5.28 -3.12
C GLY A 15 -22.65 -5.20 -4.63
N VAL A 16 -22.44 -6.28 -5.40
CA VAL A 16 -22.88 -6.41 -6.80
C VAL A 16 -24.41 -6.58 -6.91
N VAL A 17 -24.99 -7.39 -6.03
CA VAL A 17 -26.44 -7.58 -5.88
C VAL A 17 -27.11 -6.30 -5.36
N VAL A 18 -26.46 -5.48 -4.51
CA VAL A 18 -26.98 -4.16 -4.08
C VAL A 18 -27.14 -3.20 -5.26
N VAL A 19 -26.10 -3.06 -6.08
CA VAL A 19 -26.14 -2.18 -7.27
C VAL A 19 -27.11 -2.74 -8.32
N ALA A 20 -27.13 -4.07 -8.50
CA ALA A 20 -28.04 -4.73 -9.43
C ALA A 20 -29.52 -4.73 -8.98
N GLN A 21 -29.80 -4.83 -7.67
CA GLN A 21 -31.15 -4.82 -7.10
C GLN A 21 -31.71 -3.40 -6.95
N ASN A 22 -30.90 -2.43 -6.51
CA ASN A 22 -31.36 -1.05 -6.32
C ASN A 22 -31.45 -0.27 -7.64
N ARG A 23 -30.77 -0.72 -8.71
CA ARG A 23 -30.60 0.01 -9.99
C ARG A 23 -30.05 1.44 -9.82
N THR A 24 -29.44 1.74 -8.68
CA THR A 24 -28.90 3.06 -8.33
C THR A 24 -27.53 2.90 -7.70
N PHE A 25 -26.60 3.78 -8.05
CA PHE A 25 -25.29 3.85 -7.44
C PHE A 25 -25.38 4.51 -6.06
N ALA A 26 -24.76 3.91 -5.04
CA ALA A 26 -24.69 4.50 -3.71
C ALA A 26 -23.71 5.67 -3.66
N GLY A 27 -22.66 5.65 -4.50
CA GLY A 27 -21.65 6.69 -4.56
C GLY A 27 -22.05 7.92 -5.38
N SER A 28 -21.55 9.08 -4.96
CA SER A 28 -21.70 10.35 -5.69
C SER A 28 -20.45 10.69 -6.51
N ALA A 29 -20.61 11.38 -7.64
CA ALA A 29 -19.48 11.86 -8.44
C ALA A 29 -18.56 12.84 -7.69
N MET A 30 -19.05 13.48 -6.61
CA MET A 30 -18.31 14.44 -5.79
C MET A 30 -17.56 13.78 -4.63
N GLY A 31 -17.52 12.45 -4.58
CA GLY A 31 -16.97 11.70 -3.44
C GLY A 31 -17.86 11.83 -2.20
N VAL A 32 -17.27 11.50 -1.05
CA VAL A 32 -17.93 11.55 0.26
C VAL A 32 -18.53 12.94 0.54
N ALA A 33 -19.80 13.00 0.94
CA ALA A 33 -20.47 14.25 1.25
C ALA A 33 -19.95 14.89 2.55
N VAL A 34 -19.82 16.21 2.55
CA VAL A 34 -19.60 16.98 3.78
C VAL A 34 -20.88 16.90 4.62
N GLY A 35 -20.75 16.65 5.91
CA GLY A 35 -21.87 16.42 6.82
C GLY A 35 -22.27 14.94 6.95
N PHE A 36 -21.67 14.04 6.18
CA PHE A 36 -21.89 12.60 6.30
C PHE A 36 -21.46 12.10 7.70
N VAL A 37 -22.29 11.29 8.35
CA VAL A 37 -21.97 10.66 9.64
C VAL A 37 -21.38 9.30 9.36
N THR A 38 -20.09 9.15 9.63
CA THR A 38 -19.37 7.88 9.49
C THR A 38 -19.89 6.84 10.49
N LYS A 39 -19.56 5.56 10.26
CA LYS A 39 -19.93 4.45 11.16
C LYS A 39 -19.41 4.61 12.58
N THR A 40 -18.37 5.42 12.80
CA THR A 40 -17.84 5.76 14.14
C THR A 40 -18.62 6.90 14.82
N GLY A 41 -19.61 7.48 14.15
CA GLY A 41 -20.40 8.62 14.64
C GLY A 41 -19.80 9.98 14.30
N ASP A 42 -18.64 10.02 13.62
CA ASP A 42 -17.97 11.27 13.28
C ASP A 42 -18.58 11.92 12.03
N VAL A 43 -18.84 13.22 12.11
CA VAL A 43 -19.32 14.03 10.98
C VAL A 43 -18.15 14.43 10.09
N VAL A 44 -18.24 14.15 8.79
CA VAL A 44 -17.22 14.54 7.81
C VAL A 44 -17.26 16.06 7.60
N THR A 45 -16.23 16.74 8.09
CA THR A 45 -16.00 18.17 7.88
C THR A 45 -15.33 18.45 6.53
N PRO A 46 -15.39 19.70 6.01
CA PRO A 46 -14.65 20.09 4.81
C PRO A 46 -13.14 19.81 4.91
N ALA A 47 -12.55 20.06 6.08
CA ALA A 47 -11.12 19.81 6.31
C ALA A 47 -10.79 18.31 6.25
N GLN A 48 -11.58 17.45 6.89
CA GLN A 48 -11.40 16.00 6.80
C GLN A 48 -11.54 15.48 5.38
N LYS A 49 -12.45 16.04 4.58
CA LYS A 49 -12.57 15.70 3.16
C LYS A 49 -11.29 16.03 2.39
N VAL A 50 -10.68 17.19 2.65
CA VAL A 50 -9.39 17.56 2.04
C VAL A 50 -8.28 16.61 2.48
N TRP A 51 -8.17 16.30 3.78
CA TRP A 51 -7.13 15.39 4.28
C TRP A 51 -7.23 14.00 3.67
N ARG A 52 -8.44 13.44 3.58
CA ARG A 52 -8.69 12.14 2.93
C ARG A 52 -8.33 12.16 1.44
N ASN A 53 -8.66 13.24 0.73
CA ASN A 53 -8.29 13.37 -0.69
C ASN A 53 -6.76 13.43 -0.87
N LEU A 54 -6.06 14.14 0.00
CA LEU A 54 -4.60 14.21 -0.05
C LEU A 54 -3.95 12.87 0.30
N GLN A 55 -4.43 12.22 1.36
CA GLN A 55 -3.99 10.87 1.73
C GLN A 55 -4.17 9.87 0.58
N ALA A 56 -5.31 9.91 -0.12
CA ALA A 56 -5.58 9.02 -1.24
C ALA A 56 -4.54 9.15 -2.37
N LEU A 57 -3.93 10.33 -2.55
CA LEU A 57 -2.79 10.49 -3.49
C LEU A 57 -1.57 9.66 -3.03
N GLY A 58 -1.33 9.61 -1.72
CA GLY A 58 -0.29 8.76 -1.11
C GLY A 58 -0.60 7.28 -1.28
N ASP A 59 -1.85 6.87 -1.07
CA ASP A 59 -2.28 5.47 -1.27
C ASP A 59 -2.08 5.03 -2.73
N ILE A 60 -2.46 5.90 -3.69
CA ILE A 60 -2.22 5.67 -5.11
C ILE A 60 -0.72 5.59 -5.39
N ALA A 61 0.07 6.52 -4.86
CA ALA A 61 1.52 6.53 -5.05
C ALA A 61 2.20 5.25 -4.51
N PHE A 62 1.76 4.77 -3.35
CA PHE A 62 2.20 3.50 -2.79
C PHE A 62 1.82 2.33 -3.70
N ALA A 63 0.57 2.28 -4.18
CA ALA A 63 0.07 1.20 -5.01
C ALA A 63 0.82 1.00 -6.34
N TYR A 64 1.53 2.03 -6.82
CA TYR A 64 2.38 1.98 -8.02
C TYR A 64 3.89 1.96 -7.72
N SER A 65 4.31 1.80 -6.46
CA SER A 65 5.74 1.80 -6.07
C SER A 65 6.44 0.45 -6.28
N TYR A 66 6.43 -0.07 -7.52
CA TYR A 66 7.12 -1.32 -7.88
C TYR A 66 8.62 -1.12 -8.18
N SER A 67 9.09 0.13 -8.27
CA SER A 67 10.48 0.50 -8.56
C SER A 67 11.49 -0.12 -7.60
N ILE A 68 11.08 -0.38 -6.35
CA ILE A 68 11.91 -0.92 -5.26
C ILE A 68 12.45 -2.33 -5.55
N ILE A 69 11.71 -3.13 -6.33
CA ILE A 69 12.07 -4.53 -6.64
C ILE A 69 12.32 -4.76 -8.14
N LEU A 70 12.16 -3.69 -8.94
CA LEU A 70 12.21 -3.78 -10.40
C LEU A 70 13.56 -4.27 -10.90
N ILE A 71 14.65 -3.80 -10.27
CA ILE A 71 16.03 -4.13 -10.67
C ILE A 71 16.34 -5.58 -10.32
N GLU A 72 15.92 -6.04 -9.14
CA GLU A 72 16.08 -7.42 -8.68
C GLU A 72 15.32 -8.39 -9.59
N ILE A 73 14.10 -8.05 -10.01
CA ILE A 73 13.37 -8.85 -11.00
C ILE A 73 14.12 -8.85 -12.33
N GLN A 74 14.57 -7.68 -12.80
CA GLN A 74 15.27 -7.55 -14.07
C GLN A 74 16.56 -8.38 -14.11
N ASP A 75 17.33 -8.41 -13.02
CA ASP A 75 18.58 -9.17 -12.88
C ASP A 75 18.37 -10.69 -12.94
N THR A 76 17.15 -11.17 -12.67
CA THR A 76 16.81 -12.60 -12.79
C THR A 76 16.34 -13.03 -14.18
N LEU A 77 16.09 -12.08 -15.09
CA LEU A 77 15.59 -12.41 -16.41
C LEU A 77 16.69 -13.01 -17.30
N ARG A 78 16.34 -14.07 -18.03
CA ARG A 78 17.27 -14.72 -18.96
C ARG A 78 17.44 -13.88 -20.23
N SER A 79 18.69 -13.66 -20.60
CA SER A 79 19.10 -13.14 -21.91
C SER A 79 19.51 -14.30 -22.84
N PRO A 80 19.21 -14.28 -24.16
CA PRO A 80 18.49 -13.26 -24.96
C PRO A 80 16.95 -13.41 -24.98
N PRO A 81 16.18 -12.33 -25.29
CA PRO A 81 16.60 -10.95 -25.61
C PRO A 81 17.02 -10.15 -24.36
N ALA A 82 17.61 -8.97 -24.56
CA ALA A 82 18.07 -8.11 -23.45
C ALA A 82 16.97 -7.90 -22.40
N GLU A 83 17.32 -8.08 -21.12
CA GLU A 83 16.41 -8.02 -19.98
C GLU A 83 15.54 -6.76 -19.98
N ALA A 84 16.13 -5.60 -20.27
CA ALA A 84 15.42 -4.32 -20.35
C ALA A 84 14.28 -4.32 -21.39
N ARG A 85 14.42 -5.06 -22.50
CA ARG A 85 13.38 -5.19 -23.52
C ARG A 85 12.20 -6.01 -23.02
N THR A 86 12.49 -7.10 -22.32
CA THR A 86 11.49 -7.97 -21.71
C THR A 86 10.79 -7.25 -20.56
N MET A 87 11.55 -6.62 -19.66
CA MET A 87 11.01 -5.81 -18.57
C MET A 87 10.13 -4.68 -19.07
N ARG A 88 10.55 -3.92 -20.08
CA ARG A 88 9.73 -2.82 -20.61
C ARG A 88 8.34 -3.29 -21.07
N LYS A 89 8.27 -4.46 -21.72
CA LYS A 89 6.98 -5.05 -22.12
C LYS A 89 6.19 -5.53 -20.90
N ALA A 90 6.84 -6.28 -20.01
CA ALA A 90 6.21 -6.82 -18.80
C ALA A 90 5.65 -5.71 -17.91
N THR A 91 6.44 -4.68 -17.63
CA THR A 91 6.04 -3.50 -16.85
C THR A 91 4.90 -2.75 -17.54
N GLY A 92 4.95 -2.55 -18.86
CA GLY A 92 3.85 -1.90 -19.59
C GLY A 92 2.52 -2.64 -19.45
N ILE A 93 2.52 -3.97 -19.62
CA ILE A 93 1.33 -4.81 -19.43
C ILE A 93 0.89 -4.78 -17.97
N SER A 94 1.82 -4.94 -17.03
CA SER A 94 1.52 -4.94 -15.60
C SER A 94 0.87 -3.65 -15.16
N VAL A 95 1.40 -2.49 -15.56
CA VAL A 95 0.81 -1.18 -15.21
C VAL A 95 -0.61 -1.08 -15.74
N VAL A 96 -0.85 -1.42 -17.01
CA VAL A 96 -2.20 -1.37 -17.59
C VAL A 96 -3.18 -2.30 -16.85
N VAL A 97 -2.79 -3.56 -16.64
CA VAL A 97 -3.64 -4.55 -15.95
C VAL A 97 -3.93 -4.10 -14.53
N THR A 98 -2.91 -3.68 -13.78
CA THR A 98 -3.06 -3.20 -12.41
C THR A 98 -3.91 -1.95 -12.33
N SER A 99 -3.73 -0.98 -13.24
CA SER A 99 -4.56 0.23 -13.30
C SER A 99 -6.02 -0.06 -13.55
N VAL A 100 -6.32 -0.94 -14.51
CA VAL A 100 -7.70 -1.36 -14.79
C VAL A 100 -8.28 -2.07 -13.57
N PHE A 101 -7.53 -2.98 -12.95
CA PHE A 101 -7.99 -3.70 -11.78
C PHE A 101 -8.27 -2.78 -10.58
N TYR A 102 -7.36 -1.86 -10.25
CA TYR A 102 -7.55 -0.89 -9.16
C TYR A 102 -8.72 0.04 -9.42
N LEU A 103 -8.87 0.55 -10.65
CA LEU A 103 -10.00 1.40 -11.00
C LEU A 103 -11.32 0.62 -10.90
N LEU A 104 -11.36 -0.62 -11.38
CA LEU A 104 -12.53 -1.48 -11.24
C LEU A 104 -12.89 -1.73 -9.77
N CYS A 105 -11.94 -2.14 -8.94
CA CYS A 105 -12.17 -2.37 -7.52
C CYS A 105 -12.62 -1.10 -6.78
N GLY A 106 -11.95 0.03 -7.04
CA GLY A 106 -12.30 1.31 -6.42
C GLY A 106 -13.68 1.81 -6.85
N CYS A 107 -13.96 1.84 -8.15
CA CYS A 107 -15.24 2.28 -8.68
C CYS A 107 -16.39 1.37 -8.27
N MET A 108 -16.23 0.03 -8.33
CA MET A 108 -17.29 -0.90 -7.91
C MET A 108 -17.50 -0.87 -6.39
N GLY A 109 -16.42 -0.80 -5.61
CA GLY A 109 -16.51 -0.67 -4.15
C GLY A 109 -17.26 0.60 -3.75
N TYR A 110 -16.91 1.73 -4.36
CA TYR A 110 -17.59 3.00 -4.10
C TYR A 110 -19.01 3.04 -4.68
N ALA A 111 -19.28 2.41 -5.82
CA ALA A 111 -20.62 2.24 -6.37
C ALA A 111 -21.54 1.44 -5.42
N ALA A 112 -20.98 0.42 -4.75
CA ALA A 112 -21.72 -0.46 -3.85
C ALA A 112 -21.93 0.13 -2.45
N PHE A 113 -20.91 0.80 -1.89
CA PHE A 113 -20.94 1.30 -0.51
C PHE A 113 -21.12 2.81 -0.38
N GLY A 114 -20.93 3.59 -1.45
CA GLY A 114 -21.04 5.04 -1.43
C GLY A 114 -20.14 5.69 -0.38
N ASP A 115 -20.68 6.67 0.34
CA ASP A 115 -19.99 7.42 1.39
C ASP A 115 -19.54 6.53 2.58
N ASP A 116 -20.12 5.33 2.70
CA ASP A 116 -19.78 4.30 3.69
C ASP A 116 -18.67 3.33 3.24
N ALA A 117 -18.06 3.57 2.08
CA ALA A 117 -16.98 2.74 1.56
C ALA A 117 -15.80 2.71 2.55
N PRO A 118 -15.43 1.53 3.09
CA PRO A 118 -14.28 1.41 3.96
C PRO A 118 -12.99 1.43 3.14
N GLY A 119 -11.90 1.95 3.72
CA GLY A 119 -10.61 1.93 3.05
C GLY A 119 -10.06 0.50 2.80
N ASN A 120 -10.40 -0.46 3.67
CA ASN A 120 -10.26 -1.88 3.36
C ASN A 120 -11.63 -2.46 2.99
N LEU A 121 -11.83 -2.81 1.71
CA LEU A 121 -13.12 -3.34 1.24
C LEU A 121 -13.56 -4.59 2.01
N LEU A 122 -12.63 -5.45 2.45
CA LEU A 122 -12.95 -6.67 3.18
C LEU A 122 -13.57 -6.42 4.56
N THR A 123 -13.23 -5.30 5.22
CA THR A 123 -13.88 -4.94 6.48
C THR A 123 -15.32 -4.48 6.26
N GLY A 124 -15.65 -4.00 5.05
CA GLY A 124 -17.03 -3.67 4.66
C GLY A 124 -17.93 -4.88 4.49
N PHE A 125 -17.36 -6.02 4.12
CA PHE A 125 -18.07 -7.27 3.89
C PHE A 125 -18.30 -8.11 5.15
N GLY A 126 -17.69 -7.77 6.29
CA GLY A 126 -17.81 -8.50 7.56
C GLY A 126 -19.25 -8.69 8.07
N PHE A 127 -20.21 -7.92 7.56
CA PHE A 127 -21.63 -8.00 7.92
C PHE A 127 -22.50 -8.75 6.90
N TYR A 128 -21.94 -9.19 5.77
CA TYR A 128 -22.68 -9.80 4.66
C TYR A 128 -22.42 -11.29 4.54
N LYS A 129 -23.50 -12.07 4.52
CA LYS A 129 -23.45 -13.52 4.25
C LYS A 129 -23.19 -13.72 2.74
N PRO A 130 -22.24 -14.58 2.34
CA PRO A 130 -21.69 -15.69 3.12
C PRO A 130 -20.24 -15.50 3.62
N TYR A 131 -20.00 -15.83 4.89
CA TYR A 131 -18.69 -15.68 5.57
C TYR A 131 -17.55 -16.48 4.92
N TRP A 132 -17.83 -17.61 4.26
CA TRP A 132 -16.79 -18.43 3.62
C TRP A 132 -16.02 -17.66 2.54
N LEU A 133 -16.68 -16.73 1.83
CA LEU A 133 -16.03 -15.96 0.78
C LEU A 133 -15.02 -14.97 1.36
N LEU A 134 -15.36 -14.38 2.52
CA LEU A 134 -14.47 -13.54 3.30
C LEU A 134 -13.27 -14.33 3.83
N ASP A 135 -13.50 -15.55 4.33
CA ASP A 135 -12.44 -16.43 4.83
C ASP A 135 -11.46 -16.84 3.71
N VAL A 136 -11.99 -17.18 2.53
CA VAL A 136 -11.16 -17.49 1.35
C VAL A 136 -10.35 -16.26 0.91
N ALA A 137 -10.97 -15.07 0.88
CA ALA A 137 -10.27 -13.84 0.55
C ALA A 137 -9.14 -13.53 1.55
N ASN A 138 -9.40 -13.66 2.85
CA ASN A 138 -8.41 -13.49 3.90
C ASN A 138 -7.28 -14.52 3.80
N MET A 139 -7.59 -15.80 3.52
CA MET A 139 -6.56 -16.82 3.27
C MET A 139 -5.69 -16.47 2.06
N ALA A 140 -6.29 -16.02 0.95
CA ALA A 140 -5.55 -15.60 -0.22
C ALA A 140 -4.60 -14.43 0.09
N ILE A 141 -5.05 -13.46 0.89
CA ILE A 141 -4.20 -12.35 1.37
C ILE A 141 -3.06 -12.88 2.22
N VAL A 142 -3.29 -13.81 3.14
CA VAL A 142 -2.23 -14.40 3.98
C VAL A 142 -1.19 -15.08 3.09
N VAL A 143 -1.61 -15.95 2.17
CA VAL A 143 -0.70 -16.66 1.25
C VAL A 143 0.12 -15.66 0.42
N HIS A 144 -0.53 -14.63 -0.13
CA HIS A 144 0.13 -13.57 -0.88
C HIS A 144 1.15 -12.80 -0.04
N LEU A 145 0.76 -12.34 1.14
CA LEU A 145 1.61 -11.53 2.02
C LEU A 145 2.80 -12.32 2.57
N VAL A 146 2.64 -13.61 2.87
CA VAL A 146 3.77 -14.47 3.26
C VAL A 146 4.80 -14.54 2.13
N GLY A 147 4.35 -14.76 0.89
CA GLY A 147 5.24 -14.77 -0.28
C GLY A 147 5.92 -13.42 -0.51
N ALA A 148 5.16 -12.33 -0.47
CA ALA A 148 5.67 -10.97 -0.62
C ALA A 148 6.71 -10.65 0.46
N TYR A 149 6.41 -10.94 1.73
CA TYR A 149 7.32 -10.68 2.84
C TYR A 149 8.68 -11.35 2.63
N GLN A 150 8.70 -12.60 2.15
CA GLN A 150 9.95 -13.29 1.85
C GLN A 150 10.75 -12.56 0.77
N VAL A 151 10.12 -12.19 -0.35
CA VAL A 151 10.80 -11.51 -1.47
C VAL A 151 11.33 -10.14 -1.06
N TYR A 152 10.53 -9.33 -0.36
CA TYR A 152 10.92 -7.97 0.05
C TYR A 152 11.99 -7.96 1.16
N CYS A 153 12.02 -8.97 2.03
CA CYS A 153 13.04 -9.02 3.09
C CYS A 153 14.42 -9.47 2.58
N GLN A 154 14.52 -10.24 1.49
CA GLN A 154 15.81 -10.76 1.01
C GLN A 154 16.83 -9.65 0.71
N PRO A 155 16.52 -8.60 -0.08
CA PRO A 155 17.50 -7.53 -0.36
C PRO A 155 17.97 -6.82 0.90
N LEU A 156 17.07 -6.59 1.86
CA LEU A 156 17.41 -5.95 3.14
C LEU A 156 18.34 -6.82 3.98
N PHE A 157 18.03 -8.12 4.12
CA PHE A 157 18.88 -9.06 4.84
C PHE A 157 20.24 -9.19 4.18
N ALA A 158 20.28 -9.32 2.84
CA ALA A 158 21.53 -9.38 2.10
C ALA A 158 22.38 -8.11 2.29
N PHE A 159 21.75 -6.93 2.32
CA PHE A 159 22.47 -5.66 2.54
C PHE A 159 23.11 -5.60 3.94
N VAL A 160 22.35 -5.92 4.99
CA VAL A 160 22.85 -5.88 6.38
C VAL A 160 23.91 -6.96 6.61
N GLU A 161 23.67 -8.18 6.14
CA GLU A 161 24.57 -9.31 6.29
C GLU A 161 25.90 -9.06 5.56
N ARG A 162 25.89 -8.59 4.31
CA ARG A 162 27.12 -8.22 3.57
C ARG A 162 27.89 -7.12 4.28
N ARG A 163 27.20 -6.15 4.90
CA ARG A 163 27.85 -5.09 5.66
C ARG A 163 28.51 -5.63 6.93
N ALA A 164 27.85 -6.58 7.60
CA ALA A 164 28.41 -7.26 8.77
C ALA A 164 29.63 -8.11 8.39
N GLU A 165 29.58 -8.85 7.28
CA GLU A 165 30.70 -9.64 6.77
C GLU A 165 31.93 -8.78 6.44
N ARG A 166 31.73 -7.59 5.84
CA ARG A 166 32.82 -6.63 5.61
C ARG A 166 33.39 -6.06 6.91
N ARG A 167 32.57 -5.93 7.95
CA ARG A 167 32.97 -5.36 9.25
C ARG A 167 33.68 -6.38 10.14
N TRP A 168 33.35 -7.66 10.00
CA TRP A 168 33.95 -8.79 10.71
C TRP A 168 34.45 -9.86 9.71
N PRO A 169 35.57 -9.59 9.01
CA PRO A 169 36.11 -10.50 7.99
C PRO A 169 36.58 -11.84 8.56
N ASN A 170 36.87 -11.92 9.86
CA ASN A 170 37.33 -13.13 10.54
C ASN A 170 36.18 -14.01 11.07
N GLY A 171 34.93 -13.69 10.74
CA GLY A 171 33.75 -14.44 11.14
C GLY A 171 32.70 -13.55 11.81
N LEU A 172 31.42 -13.86 11.56
CA LEU A 172 30.31 -13.10 12.12
C LEU A 172 30.22 -13.29 13.66
N PRO A 173 29.73 -12.27 14.39
CA PRO A 173 29.53 -12.36 15.83
C PRO A 173 28.68 -13.58 16.23
N GLY A 174 29.15 -14.33 17.23
CA GLY A 174 28.49 -15.55 17.70
C GLY A 174 28.88 -16.83 16.95
N GLY A 175 29.63 -16.72 15.85
CA GLY A 175 30.12 -17.86 15.08
C GLY A 175 29.07 -18.54 14.20
N ASP A 176 29.55 -19.44 13.36
CA ASP A 176 28.73 -20.30 12.51
C ASP A 176 28.79 -21.73 13.07
N TYR A 177 27.62 -22.34 13.27
CA TYR A 177 27.47 -23.71 13.73
C TYR A 177 26.99 -24.59 12.59
N ASP A 178 27.68 -25.69 12.37
CA ASP A 178 27.28 -26.69 11.39
C ASP A 178 26.45 -27.77 12.10
N LEU A 179 25.14 -27.81 11.80
CA LEU A 179 24.21 -28.82 12.30
C LEU A 179 24.07 -30.01 11.33
N GLY A 180 25.05 -30.19 10.42
CA GLY A 180 25.13 -31.28 9.45
C GLY A 180 24.30 -31.02 8.18
N TRP A 181 23.02 -30.67 8.34
CA TRP A 181 22.13 -30.37 7.20
C TRP A 181 21.91 -28.87 6.99
N ILE A 182 22.26 -28.05 7.98
CA ILE A 182 22.06 -26.60 7.95
C ILE A 182 23.25 -25.94 8.65
N LYS A 183 23.87 -24.97 7.97
CA LYS A 183 24.82 -24.04 8.59
C LYS A 183 24.05 -22.86 9.16
N VAL A 184 24.09 -22.70 10.48
CA VAL A 184 23.37 -21.64 11.19
C VAL A 184 24.37 -20.60 11.69
N SER A 185 24.18 -19.35 11.29
CA SER A 185 24.93 -18.22 11.83
C SER A 185 24.13 -17.56 12.93
N VAL A 186 24.72 -17.44 14.11
CA VAL A 186 24.02 -16.83 15.27
C VAL A 186 23.64 -15.39 14.96
N PHE A 187 24.53 -14.63 14.32
CA PHE A 187 24.25 -13.26 13.89
C PHE A 187 23.04 -13.18 12.95
N ARG A 188 23.02 -14.00 11.89
CA ARG A 188 21.94 -13.98 10.90
C ARG A 188 20.61 -14.36 11.52
N LEU A 189 20.59 -15.37 12.38
CA LEU A 189 19.39 -15.79 13.10
C LEU A 189 18.89 -14.68 14.04
N ALA A 190 19.77 -14.16 14.91
CA ALA A 190 19.41 -13.13 15.88
C ALA A 190 18.90 -11.84 15.21
N TRP A 191 19.58 -11.37 14.17
CA TRP A 191 19.18 -10.17 13.44
C TRP A 191 17.82 -10.37 12.73
N ARG A 192 17.63 -11.47 12.00
CA ARG A 192 16.37 -11.72 11.28
C ARG A 192 15.21 -11.87 12.26
N THR A 193 15.38 -12.58 13.37
CA THR A 193 14.34 -12.70 14.41
C THR A 193 14.03 -11.35 15.06
N CYS A 194 15.06 -10.54 15.37
CA CYS A 194 14.88 -9.20 15.89
C CYS A 194 14.10 -8.30 14.91
N PHE A 195 14.44 -8.34 13.62
CA PHE A 195 13.73 -7.61 12.58
C PHE A 195 12.25 -8.01 12.50
N VAL A 196 11.94 -9.31 12.50
CA VAL A 196 10.55 -9.81 12.50
C VAL A 196 9.80 -9.35 13.76
N ALA A 197 10.43 -9.47 14.94
CA ALA A 197 9.81 -9.06 16.20
C ALA A 197 9.51 -7.55 16.22
N VAL A 198 10.46 -6.72 15.81
CA VAL A 198 10.29 -5.25 15.73
C VAL A 198 9.19 -4.88 14.74
N THR A 199 9.21 -5.44 13.53
CA THR A 199 8.19 -5.14 12.51
C THR A 199 6.80 -5.59 12.95
N THR A 200 6.69 -6.69 13.70
CA THR A 200 5.42 -7.17 14.25
C THR A 200 4.90 -6.25 15.36
N VAL A 201 5.79 -5.76 16.25
CA VAL A 201 5.42 -4.76 17.26
C VAL A 201 4.95 -3.46 16.60
N VAL A 202 5.66 -2.99 15.58
CA VAL A 202 5.26 -1.79 14.82
C VAL A 202 3.90 -1.99 14.16
N ALA A 203 3.65 -3.16 13.54
CA ALA A 203 2.36 -3.48 12.93
C ALA A 203 1.21 -3.53 13.96
N MET A 204 1.47 -4.01 15.19
CA MET A 204 0.48 -3.99 16.27
C MET A 204 0.15 -2.57 16.77
N LEU A 205 1.15 -1.67 16.75
CA LEU A 205 0.98 -0.28 17.19
C LEU A 205 0.33 0.62 16.12
N LEU A 206 0.52 0.30 14.84
CA LEU A 206 0.05 1.08 13.70
C LEU A 206 -1.08 0.37 12.96
N ALA A 207 -2.24 0.24 13.61
CA ALA A 207 -3.42 -0.42 13.05
C ALA A 207 -4.13 0.37 11.92
N PHE A 208 -3.67 1.59 11.63
CA PHE A 208 -4.26 2.52 10.65
C PHE A 208 -3.68 2.30 9.26
N PHE A 209 -4.13 1.23 8.59
CA PHE A 209 -3.50 0.78 7.35
C PHE A 209 -3.37 1.87 6.28
N ASN A 210 -4.44 2.62 5.96
CA ASN A 210 -4.40 3.63 4.89
C ASN A 210 -3.53 4.83 5.27
N ASP A 211 -3.53 5.26 6.53
CA ASP A 211 -2.70 6.40 6.93
C ASP A 211 -1.21 6.05 6.82
N VAL A 212 -0.85 4.83 7.24
CA VAL A 212 0.53 4.33 7.14
C VAL A 212 0.94 4.16 5.69
N VAL A 213 0.08 3.56 4.86
CA VAL A 213 0.32 3.38 3.43
C VAL A 213 0.47 4.72 2.72
N GLY A 214 -0.37 5.71 3.04
CA GLY A 214 -0.26 7.06 2.51
C GLY A 214 1.06 7.75 2.86
N ILE A 215 1.56 7.59 4.10
CA ILE A 215 2.89 8.08 4.51
C ILE A 215 4.00 7.36 3.76
N LEU A 216 3.95 6.02 3.68
CA LEU A 216 4.97 5.23 2.97
C LEU A 216 5.00 5.57 1.48
N GLY A 217 3.83 5.76 0.86
CA GLY A 217 3.69 6.23 -0.50
C GLY A 217 4.30 7.61 -0.69
N ALA A 218 3.95 8.58 0.15
CA ALA A 218 4.49 9.93 0.08
C ALA A 218 6.02 9.98 0.23
N LEU A 219 6.58 9.21 1.17
CA LEU A 219 8.02 9.19 1.44
C LEU A 219 8.81 8.37 0.41
N GLY A 220 8.26 7.26 -0.08
CA GLY A 220 8.95 6.37 -1.01
C GLY A 220 8.84 6.82 -2.46
N PHE A 221 7.67 7.31 -2.88
CA PHE A 221 7.35 7.54 -4.28
C PHE A 221 8.22 8.61 -4.94
N TRP A 222 8.29 9.82 -4.38
CA TRP A 222 9.08 10.88 -5.00
C TRP A 222 10.57 10.54 -5.11
N PRO A 223 11.29 10.18 -4.03
CA PRO A 223 12.73 9.98 -4.12
C PRO A 223 13.09 8.76 -4.98
N LEU A 224 12.36 7.64 -4.84
CA LEU A 224 12.74 6.37 -5.47
C LEU A 224 12.13 6.17 -6.85
N THR A 225 10.90 6.64 -7.09
CA THR A 225 10.16 6.39 -8.34
C THR A 225 10.25 7.55 -9.32
N VAL A 226 10.46 8.78 -8.83
CA VAL A 226 10.51 9.98 -9.69
C VAL A 226 11.90 10.59 -9.74
N TYR A 227 12.37 11.16 -8.62
CA TYR A 227 13.60 11.93 -8.55
C TYR A 227 14.82 11.13 -8.98
N PHE A 228 15.07 9.99 -8.35
CA PHE A 228 16.27 9.19 -8.63
C PHE A 228 16.33 8.71 -10.10
N PRO A 229 15.27 8.12 -10.69
CA PRO A 229 15.28 7.77 -12.11
C PRO A 229 15.44 8.95 -13.06
N VAL A 230 14.82 10.11 -12.75
CA VAL A 230 14.94 11.33 -13.56
C VAL A 230 16.38 11.85 -13.55
N GLU A 231 16.99 11.98 -12.38
CA GLU A 231 18.38 12.41 -12.25
C GLU A 231 19.34 11.43 -12.92
N MET A 232 19.11 10.13 -12.73
CA MET A 232 19.88 9.08 -13.39
C MET A 232 19.79 9.21 -14.93
N TYR A 233 18.60 9.49 -15.46
CA TYR A 233 18.40 9.68 -16.89
C TYR A 233 19.11 10.93 -17.43
N ILE A 234 19.02 12.07 -16.71
CA ILE A 234 19.72 13.32 -17.05
C ILE A 234 21.23 13.11 -17.07
N ALA A 235 21.78 12.48 -16.03
CA ALA A 235 23.20 12.20 -15.89
C ALA A 235 23.70 11.23 -16.98
N HIS A 236 22.97 10.14 -17.23
CA HIS A 236 23.35 9.14 -18.21
C HIS A 236 23.29 9.67 -19.65
N ARG A 237 22.26 10.44 -20.00
CA ARG A 237 22.11 11.05 -21.34
C ARG A 237 22.86 12.36 -21.50
N ARG A 238 23.56 12.83 -20.46
CA ARG A 238 24.29 14.11 -20.41
C ARG A 238 23.45 15.28 -20.92
N ILE A 239 22.21 15.36 -20.47
CA ILE A 239 21.28 16.42 -20.91
C ILE A 239 21.80 17.76 -20.39
N ARG A 240 21.99 18.73 -21.30
CA ARG A 240 22.49 20.06 -20.93
C ARG A 240 21.44 20.77 -20.07
N ARG A 241 21.89 21.38 -18.97
CA ARG A 241 21.05 22.22 -18.10
C ARG A 241 20.36 23.32 -18.91
N TRP A 242 19.15 23.66 -18.51
CA TRP A 242 18.28 24.67 -19.15
C TRP A 242 17.83 24.36 -20.58
N THR A 243 18.04 23.14 -21.07
CA THR A 243 17.31 22.68 -22.26
C THR A 243 15.84 22.44 -21.92
N THR A 244 14.96 22.51 -22.91
CA THR A 244 13.52 22.26 -22.72
C THR A 244 13.25 20.88 -22.11
N THR A 245 14.01 19.86 -22.51
CA THR A 245 13.94 18.52 -21.93
C THR A 245 14.38 18.50 -20.47
N TRP A 246 15.46 19.18 -20.12
CA TRP A 246 15.92 19.27 -18.72
C TRP A 246 14.89 19.97 -17.84
N VAL A 247 14.40 21.15 -18.27
CA VAL A 247 13.38 21.91 -17.54
C VAL A 247 12.09 21.10 -17.38
N GLY A 248 11.67 20.36 -18.42
CA GLY A 248 10.48 19.50 -18.35
C GLY A 248 10.63 18.35 -17.36
N LEU A 249 11.79 17.70 -17.31
CA LEU A 249 12.08 16.61 -16.37
C LEU A 249 12.16 17.11 -14.91
N GLU A 250 12.80 18.26 -14.68
CA GLU A 250 12.87 18.88 -13.36
C GLU A 250 11.50 19.38 -12.89
N ALA A 251 10.72 20.01 -13.78
CA ALA A 251 9.36 20.43 -13.48
C ALA A 251 8.45 19.23 -13.14
N LEU A 252 8.60 18.11 -13.85
CA LEU A 252 7.91 16.85 -13.53
C LEU A 252 8.29 16.36 -12.13
N SER A 253 9.59 16.32 -11.82
CA SER A 253 10.10 15.92 -10.51
C SER A 253 9.56 16.82 -9.38
N LEU A 254 9.57 18.14 -9.60
CA LEU A 254 9.03 19.12 -8.65
C LEU A 254 7.51 18.98 -8.47
N ALA A 255 6.76 18.74 -9.55
CA ALA A 255 5.32 18.53 -9.47
C ALA A 255 4.98 17.30 -8.58
N TRP A 256 5.68 16.19 -8.78
CA TRP A 256 5.50 15.00 -7.95
C TRP A 256 6.02 15.16 -6.52
N LEU A 257 7.03 16.02 -6.29
CA LEU A 257 7.45 16.40 -4.95
C LEU A 257 6.29 17.08 -4.21
N LEU A 258 5.64 18.06 -4.85
CA LEU A 258 4.50 18.78 -4.25
C LEU A 258 3.33 17.83 -3.96
N VAL A 259 3.03 16.91 -4.87
CA VAL A 259 2.00 15.87 -4.64
C VAL A 259 2.37 14.99 -3.44
N SER A 260 3.63 14.56 -3.35
CA SER A 260 4.10 13.72 -2.24
C SER A 260 4.09 14.46 -0.91
N LEU A 261 4.45 15.74 -0.88
CA LEU A 261 4.34 16.58 0.32
C LEU A 261 2.88 16.75 0.75
N ALA A 262 1.97 17.01 -0.20
CA ALA A 262 0.55 17.12 0.10
C ALA A 262 -0.02 15.80 0.65
N ALA A 263 0.37 14.66 0.05
CA ALA A 263 0.01 13.32 0.53
C ALA A 263 0.55 13.03 1.94
N ALA A 264 1.79 13.43 2.24
CA ALA A 264 2.36 13.30 3.57
C ALA A 264 1.55 14.12 4.60
N VAL A 265 1.18 15.36 4.29
CA VAL A 265 0.36 16.21 5.16
C VAL A 265 -1.01 15.57 5.41
N GLY A 266 -1.69 15.10 4.36
CA GLY A 266 -2.98 14.42 4.48
C GLY A 266 -2.92 13.17 5.36
N SER A 267 -1.91 12.33 5.13
CA SER A 267 -1.75 11.08 5.87
C SER A 267 -1.35 11.30 7.33
N ILE A 268 -0.47 12.27 7.61
CA ILE A 268 -0.12 12.66 8.99
C ILE A 268 -1.34 13.22 9.72
N ALA A 269 -2.15 14.05 9.05
CA ALA A 269 -3.39 14.56 9.62
C ALA A 269 -4.37 13.41 9.94
N GLY A 270 -4.45 12.40 9.06
CA GLY A 270 -5.17 11.14 9.29
C GLY A 270 -4.70 10.44 10.57
N VAL A 271 -3.41 10.10 10.66
CA VAL A 271 -2.82 9.44 11.85
C VAL A 271 -3.14 10.22 13.13
N LEU A 272 -2.97 11.54 13.13
CA LEU A 272 -3.21 12.37 14.30
C LEU A 272 -4.69 12.40 14.73
N LEU A 273 -5.62 12.26 13.78
CA LEU A 273 -7.04 12.16 14.08
C LEU A 273 -7.38 10.77 14.64
N GLU A 274 -6.84 9.71 14.05
CA GLU A 274 -7.09 8.33 14.51
C GLU A 274 -6.43 8.05 15.88
N LEU A 275 -5.26 8.63 16.15
CA LEU A 275 -4.59 8.52 17.46
C LEU A 275 -5.40 9.14 18.62
N LYS A 276 -6.29 10.11 18.36
CA LYS A 276 -7.14 10.69 19.41
C LYS A 276 -8.19 9.72 19.94
N SER A 277 -8.66 8.81 19.10
CA SER A 277 -9.64 7.78 19.46
C SER A 277 -8.98 6.43 19.77
N TYR A 278 -7.71 6.26 19.41
CA TYR A 278 -6.99 5.00 19.57
C TYR A 278 -6.73 4.62 21.03
N ARG A 279 -7.10 3.39 21.36
CA ARG A 279 -6.80 2.72 22.63
C ARG A 279 -5.86 1.56 22.31
N PRO A 280 -4.54 1.67 22.55
CA PRO A 280 -3.62 0.59 22.23
C PRO A 280 -4.06 -0.70 22.93
N PHE A 281 -4.03 -1.81 22.19
CA PHE A 281 -4.35 -3.17 22.68
C PHE A 281 -5.81 -3.43 23.09
N ARG A 282 -6.79 -2.62 22.64
CA ARG A 282 -8.22 -2.97 22.75
C ARG A 282 -8.78 -3.41 21.39
N SER A 283 -9.16 -4.68 21.28
CA SER A 283 -9.99 -5.19 20.18
C SER A 283 -11.46 -5.00 20.54
N THR A 284 -12.12 -3.99 19.96
CA THR A 284 -13.59 -3.95 19.90
C THR A 284 -14.03 -4.87 18.77
N TYR A 285 -14.45 -6.08 19.13
CA TYR A 285 -15.16 -6.99 18.23
C TYR A 285 -16.61 -6.56 18.06
#